data_AF-A0A2D6NUW6-F1
#
_entry.id   AF-A0A2D6NUW6-F1
#
_cell.length_a   1.000
_cell.length_b   1.000
_cell.length_c   1.000
_cell.angle_alpha   90.00
_cell.angle_beta   90.00
_cell.angle_gamma   90.00
#
_symmetry.space_group_name_H-M   'P 1'
#
loop_
_entity.id
_entity.type
_entity.pdbx_description
1 polymer ?
#
loop_
_entity_poly.entity_id
_entity_poly.type
_entity_poly.pdbx_seq_one_letter_code
_entity_poly.pdbx_strand_id
1 'polypeptide(L)'
;MPQPIPTTTFQLPQILFDYWEPKKKAEKKITEASVLELVKEKKISPGKAAELLNISRWNLMKLMSQHNLAIADFSPQELKTQIKDNE
;
A
#
# COMPACT_ATOMS: atom_id res chain seq x y z
N MET A 1 9.59 -19.83 -9.83
CA MET A 1 10.91 -19.30 -9.42
C MET A 1 10.67 -17.95 -8.75
N PRO A 2 11.24 -17.65 -7.58
CA PRO A 2 11.20 -16.28 -7.05
C PRO A 2 11.91 -15.35 -8.03
N GLN A 3 11.27 -14.23 -8.38
CA GLN A 3 11.89 -13.22 -9.22
C GLN A 3 13.05 -12.57 -8.45
N PRO A 4 14.18 -12.24 -9.09
CA PRO A 4 15.29 -11.56 -8.41
C PRO A 4 14.82 -10.19 -7.92
N ILE A 5 15.13 -9.87 -6.66
CA ILE A 5 14.85 -8.55 -6.08
C ILE A 5 16.00 -7.63 -6.49
N PRO A 6 15.80 -6.64 -7.39
CA PRO A 6 16.86 -5.71 -7.75
C PRO A 6 17.27 -4.89 -6.51
N THR A 7 18.55 -4.93 -6.16
CA THR A 7 19.08 -4.13 -5.04
C THR A 7 19.51 -2.76 -5.57
N THR A 8 18.81 -1.70 -5.15
CA THR A 8 19.15 -0.32 -5.51
C THR A 8 19.56 0.44 -4.24
N THR A 9 20.72 1.09 -4.27
CA THR A 9 21.19 1.93 -3.17
C THR A 9 20.71 3.37 -3.38
N PHE A 10 20.02 3.94 -2.39
CA PHE A 10 19.60 5.35 -2.39
C PHE A 10 20.18 6.08 -1.18
N GLN A 11 20.60 7.33 -1.37
CA GLN A 11 20.99 8.21 -0.27
C GLN A 11 19.78 9.00 0.20
N LEU A 12 19.48 8.93 1.51
CA LEU A 12 18.40 9.67 2.14
C LEU A 12 18.98 10.84 2.94
N PRO A 13 18.30 11.99 2.99
CA PRO A 13 18.62 13.05 3.94
C PRO A 13 18.67 12.52 5.37
N GLN A 14 19.71 12.88 6.14
CA GLN A 14 19.91 12.42 7.53
C GLN A 14 18.67 12.65 8.39
N ILE A 15 18.01 13.80 8.22
CA ILE A 15 16.80 14.16 8.96
C ILE A 15 15.68 13.11 8.83
N LEU A 16 15.52 12.47 7.66
CA LEU A 16 14.53 11.40 7.48
C LEU A 16 14.94 10.10 8.16
N PHE A 17 16.25 9.84 8.23
CA PHE A 17 16.79 8.68 8.93
C PHE A 17 16.50 8.75 10.42
N ASP A 18 16.67 9.93 11.02
CA ASP A 18 16.43 10.17 12.45
C ASP A 18 14.95 9.95 12.81
N TYR A 19 14.01 10.29 11.91
CA TYR A 19 12.58 10.01 12.11
C TYR A 19 12.19 8.53 11.99
N TRP A 20 13.02 7.70 11.34
CA TRP A 20 12.70 6.30 11.03
C TRP A 20 13.47 5.27 11.85
N GLU A 21 14.14 5.67 12.92
CA GLU A 21 14.92 4.75 13.75
C GLU A 21 14.09 3.56 14.31
N PRO A 22 14.61 2.32 14.26
CA PRO A 22 15.87 1.84 13.65
C PRO A 22 15.78 1.53 12.14
N LYS A 23 16.94 1.44 11.44
CA LYS A 23 17.09 1.15 9.99
C LYS A 23 16.12 0.11 9.40
N LYS A 24 15.88 -1.00 10.10
CA LYS A 24 14.95 -2.06 9.67
C LYS A 24 13.50 -1.58 9.56
N LYS A 25 13.10 -0.59 10.37
CA LYS A 25 11.81 0.11 10.23
C LYS A 25 11.81 1.05 9.03
N ALA A 26 12.91 1.76 8.76
CA ALA A 26 13.03 2.65 7.61
C ALA A 26 12.82 1.90 6.28
N GLU A 27 13.54 0.79 6.07
CA GLU A 27 13.41 -0.04 4.85
C GLU A 27 11.97 -0.53 4.67
N LYS A 28 11.37 -1.06 5.74
CA LYS A 28 9.97 -1.51 5.72
C LYS A 28 9.01 -0.38 5.39
N LYS A 29 9.18 0.79 6.02
CA LYS A 29 8.31 1.96 5.83
C LYS A 29 8.40 2.53 4.42
N ILE A 30 9.60 2.62 3.86
CA ILE A 30 9.83 3.05 2.49
C ILE A 30 9.19 2.08 1.50
N THR A 31 9.34 0.77 1.75
CA THR A 31 8.73 -0.27 0.91
C THR A 31 7.21 -0.20 0.97
N GLU A 32 6.63 -0.11 2.17
CA GLU A 32 5.18 0.08 2.37
C GLU A 32 4.68 1.31 1.60
N ALA A 33 5.31 2.48 1.80
CA ALA A 33 4.91 3.72 1.14
C ALA A 33 4.99 3.60 -0.39
N SER A 34 6.05 3.00 -0.91
CA SER A 34 6.24 2.81 -2.36
C SER A 34 5.16 1.93 -2.97
N VAL A 35 4.83 0.80 -2.32
CA VAL A 35 3.78 -0.11 -2.80
C VAL A 35 2.41 0.57 -2.74
N LEU A 36 2.11 1.30 -1.68
CA LEU A 36 0.84 2.03 -1.55
C LEU A 36 0.70 3.13 -2.60
N GLU A 37 1.77 3.83 -2.96
CA GLU A 37 1.73 4.82 -4.04
C GLU A 37 1.41 4.15 -5.39
N LEU A 38 1.97 2.97 -5.67
CA LEU A 38 1.63 2.21 -6.88
C LEU A 38 0.15 1.75 -6.91
N VAL A 39 -0.42 1.42 -5.75
CA VAL A 39 -1.86 1.14 -5.63
C VAL A 39 -2.69 2.38 -5.93
N LYS A 40 -2.31 3.52 -5.35
CA LYS A 40 -2.96 4.81 -5.55
C LYS A 40 -2.93 5.26 -7.01
N GLU A 41 -1.81 5.06 -7.69
CA GLU A 41 -1.65 5.32 -9.12
C GLU A 41 -2.33 4.26 -10.01
N LYS A 42 -3.02 3.28 -9.42
CA LYS A 42 -3.68 2.16 -10.11
C LYS A 42 -2.73 1.32 -10.98
N LYS A 43 -1.42 1.36 -10.71
CA LYS A 43 -0.39 0.57 -11.41
C LYS A 43 -0.39 -0.89 -10.96
N ILE A 44 -0.76 -1.14 -9.71
CA ILE A 44 -0.93 -2.50 -9.16
C ILE A 44 -2.26 -2.63 -8.43
N SER A 45 -2.82 -3.83 -8.41
CA SER A 45 -4.02 -4.12 -7.63
C SER A 45 -3.70 -4.24 -6.13
N PRO A 46 -4.69 -4.04 -5.23
CA PRO A 46 -4.51 -4.34 -3.81
C PRO A 46 -4.07 -5.79 -3.56
N GLY A 47 -4.59 -6.76 -4.33
CA GLY A 47 -4.12 -8.15 -4.25
C GLY A 47 -2.62 -8.27 -4.51
N LYS A 48 -2.11 -7.57 -5.54
CA LYS A 48 -0.69 -7.57 -5.87
C LYS A 48 0.16 -6.88 -4.80
N ALA A 49 -0.35 -5.81 -4.20
CA ALA A 49 0.31 -5.13 -3.10
C ALA A 49 0.48 -6.04 -1.86
N ALA A 50 -0.53 -6.85 -1.53
CA ALA A 50 -0.44 -7.81 -0.42
C ALA A 50 0.64 -8.87 -0.67
N GLU A 51 0.74 -9.37 -1.90
CA GLU A 51 1.81 -10.29 -2.31
C GLU A 51 3.19 -9.64 -2.19
N LEU A 52 3.37 -8.42 -2.70
CA LEU A 52 4.65 -7.71 -2.70
C LEU A 52 5.14 -7.38 -1.29
N LEU A 53 4.23 -7.02 -0.39
CA LEU A 53 4.54 -6.73 1.01
C LEU A 53 4.62 -8.01 1.87
N ASN A 54 4.26 -9.17 1.32
CA ASN A 54 4.14 -10.44 2.02
C ASN A 54 3.28 -10.33 3.30
N ILE A 55 2.12 -9.66 3.17
CA ILE A 55 1.14 -9.47 4.25
C ILE A 55 -0.22 -10.04 3.86
N SER A 56 -1.05 -10.34 4.86
CA SER A 56 -2.43 -10.76 4.61
C SER A 56 -3.26 -9.63 3.98
N ARG A 57 -4.32 -9.98 3.27
CA ARG A 57 -5.30 -9.01 2.75
C ARG A 57 -5.86 -8.09 3.85
N TRP A 58 -6.14 -8.65 5.03
CA TRP A 58 -6.59 -7.88 6.19
C TRP A 58 -5.56 -6.84 6.66
N ASN A 59 -4.28 -7.21 6.71
CA ASN A 59 -3.21 -6.29 7.07
C ASN A 59 -3.02 -5.21 6.00
N LEU A 60 -3.19 -5.55 4.72
CA LEU A 60 -3.18 -4.56 3.65
C LEU A 60 -4.35 -3.58 3.77
N MET A 61 -5.57 -4.07 4.03
CA MET A 61 -6.75 -3.19 4.21
C MET A 61 -6.52 -2.19 5.35
N LYS A 62 -5.95 -2.66 6.47
CA LYS A 62 -5.58 -1.78 7.59
C LYS A 62 -4.54 -0.74 7.15
N LEU A 63 -3.50 -1.16 6.42
CA LEU A 63 -2.45 -0.27 5.93
C LEU A 63 -3.01 0.78 4.95
N MET A 64 -3.88 0.39 4.01
CA MET A 64 -4.54 1.30 3.08
C MET A 64 -5.44 2.32 3.80
N SER A 65 -6.20 1.86 4.81
CA SER A 65 -7.03 2.73 5.65
C SER A 65 -6.19 3.77 6.40
N GLN A 66 -5.03 3.40 6.94
CA GLN A 66 -4.12 4.34 7.61
C GLN A 66 -3.55 5.42 6.66
N HIS A 67 -3.53 5.15 5.36
CA HIS A 67 -3.05 6.04 4.32
C HIS A 67 -4.18 6.68 3.48
N ASN A 68 -5.44 6.59 3.93
CA ASN A 68 -6.63 7.11 3.24
C ASN A 68 -6.77 6.63 1.78
N LEU A 69 -6.36 5.38 1.50
CA LEU A 69 -6.55 4.76 0.20
C LEU A 69 -7.86 3.98 0.16
N ALA A 70 -8.71 4.29 -0.81
CA ALA A 70 -9.94 3.56 -1.05
C ALA A 70 -9.63 2.11 -1.42
N ILE A 71 -10.28 1.17 -0.71
CA ILE A 71 -10.11 -0.28 -0.93
C ILE A 71 -10.88 -0.74 -2.18
N ALA A 72 -11.91 0.01 -2.56
CA ALA A 72 -12.70 -0.21 -3.76
C ALA A 72 -13.02 1.15 -4.40
N ASP A 73 -12.83 1.24 -5.72
CA ASP A 73 -13.42 2.28 -6.54
C ASP A 73 -14.88 1.88 -6.80
N PHE A 74 -15.79 2.30 -5.92
CA PHE A 74 -17.20 2.26 -6.26
C PHE A 74 -17.50 3.49 -7.12
N SER A 75 -18.02 3.28 -8.31
CA SER A 75 -18.61 4.39 -9.05
C SER A 75 -19.80 4.96 -8.25
N PRO A 76 -20.10 6.27 -8.36
CA PRO A 76 -21.28 6.86 -7.71
C PRO A 76 -22.61 6.17 -8.09
N GLN A 77 -22.63 5.47 -9.22
CA GLN A 77 -23.78 4.71 -9.71
C GLN A 77 -23.92 3.38 -8.97
N GLU A 78 -22.83 2.66 -8.70
CA GLU A 78 -22.84 1.41 -7.93
C GLU A 78 -23.22 1.64 -6.45
N LEU A 79 -22.81 2.78 -5.87
CA LEU A 79 -23.20 3.17 -4.52
C LEU A 79 -24.73 3.39 -4.39
N LYS A 80 -25.37 3.92 -5.44
CA LYS A 80 -26.83 4.17 -5.43
C LYS A 80 -27.65 2.89 -5.49
N THR A 81 -27.15 1.86 -6.17
CA THR A 81 -27.85 0.57 -6.25
C THR A 81 -27.84 -0.16 -4.91
N GLN A 82 -26.73 -0.15 -4.16
CA GLN A 82 -26.64 -0.86 -2.87
C GLN A 82 -27.47 -0.23 -1.75
N ILE A 83 -27.76 1.07 -1.79
CA ILE A 83 -28.62 1.74 -0.80
C ILE A 83 -30.10 1.37 -1.00
N LYS A 84 -30.49 1.01 -2.22
CA LYS A 84 -31.89 0.74 -2.59
C LYS A 84 -32.35 -0.69 -2.26
N ASP A 85 -31.41 -1.63 -2.12
CA ASP A 85 -31.71 -3.04 -1.84
C ASP A 85 -31.83 -3.37 -0.33
N ASN A 86 -31.75 -2.36 0.54
CA ASN A 86 -31.91 -2.48 2.01
C ASN A 86 -33.14 -1.72 2.56
N GLU A 87 -34.09 -1.30 1.70
CA GLU A 87 -35.41 -0.79 2.12
C GLU A 87 -36.47 -1.90 2.17
#